data_AF-A0A2K4JR39-F1
#
_entry.id   AF-A0A2K4JR39-F1
#
_cell.length_a   1.000
_cell.length_b   1.000
_cell.length_c   1.000
_cell.angle_alpha   90.00
_cell.angle_beta   90.00
_cell.angle_gamma   90.00
#
_symmetry.space_group_name_H-M   'P 1'
#
loop_
_entity.id
_entity.type
_entity.pdbx_description
1 polymer ?
#
loop_
_entity_poly.entity_id
_entity_poly.type
_entity_poly.pdbx_seq_one_letter_code
_entity_poly.pdbx_strand_id
1 'polypeptide(L)' 'FKGQQVGFRGTLGVFSFNGNKMLTTGGGGMLCTRDKSLAERAQYLAFQAKAPGIDYVHEELGYNFKLSNVLAAIGR' A
#
# COMPACT_ATOMS: atom_id res chain seq x y z
N PHE A 1 -14.25 -8.21 -15.81
CA PHE A 1 -15.38 -9.16 -15.91
C PHE A 1 -16.61 -8.49 -15.34
N LYS A 2 -17.76 -8.49 -16.04
CA LYS A 2 -19.00 -7.83 -15.61
C LYS A 2 -18.81 -6.35 -15.19
N GLY A 3 -18.01 -5.60 -15.93
CA GLY A 3 -17.73 -4.17 -15.64
C GLY A 3 -16.86 -3.90 -14.41
N GLN A 4 -16.48 -4.91 -13.63
CA GLN A 4 -15.63 -4.72 -12.46
C GLN A 4 -14.14 -4.67 -12.85
N GLN A 5 -13.45 -3.64 -12.35
CA GLN A 5 -12.01 -3.46 -12.46
C GLN A 5 -11.24 -4.60 -11.76
N VAL A 6 -10.05 -4.91 -12.28
CA VAL A 6 -9.12 -5.85 -11.66
C VAL A 6 -8.65 -5.31 -10.30
N GLY A 7 -8.44 -6.19 -9.33
CA GLY A 7 -8.05 -5.82 -7.96
C GLY A 7 -9.22 -5.64 -6.99
N PHE A 8 -10.47 -5.55 -7.48
CA PHE A 8 -11.65 -5.32 -6.64
C PHE A 8 -12.61 -6.50 -6.49
N ARG A 9 -12.30 -7.66 -7.08
CA ARG A 9 -13.14 -8.87 -6.98
C ARG A 9 -12.96 -9.62 -5.66
N GLY A 10 -11.76 -9.54 -5.06
CA GLY A 10 -11.46 -10.11 -3.75
C GLY A 10 -11.49 -9.05 -2.66
N THR A 11 -11.15 -9.46 -1.43
CA THR A 11 -11.05 -8.57 -0.27
C THR A 11 -9.92 -7.55 -0.43
N LEU A 12 -8.79 -7.97 -0.98
CA LEU A 12 -7.61 -7.16 -1.24
C LEU A 12 -7.14 -7.36 -2.68
N GLY A 13 -6.71 -6.28 -3.33
CA GLY A 13 -5.96 -6.30 -4.57
C GLY A 13 -4.53 -5.83 -4.30
N VAL A 14 -3.55 -6.47 -4.93
CA VAL A 14 -2.13 -6.10 -4.80
C VAL A 14 -1.53 -5.95 -6.18
N PHE A 15 -0.84 -4.83 -6.40
CA PHE A 15 -0.19 -4.48 -7.65
C PHE A 15 1.30 -4.28 -7.43
N SER A 16 2.10 -4.73 -8.40
CA SER A 16 3.52 -4.45 -8.47
C SER A 16 3.75 -3.27 -9.42
N PHE A 17 4.62 -2.36 -9.04
CA PHE A 17 5.11 -1.26 -9.86
C PHE A 17 6.62 -1.39 -10.12
N ASN A 18 7.10 -2.64 -10.27
CA ASN A 18 8.47 -2.92 -10.72
C ASN A 18 8.69 -2.37 -12.14
N GLY A 19 9.94 -2.11 -12.53
CA GLY A 19 10.34 -1.58 -13.84
C GLY A 19 9.87 -2.39 -15.05
N ASN A 20 9.54 -3.68 -14.86
CA ASN A 20 9.02 -4.54 -15.93
C ASN A 20 7.48 -4.63 -15.98
N LYS A 21 6.76 -3.79 -15.20
CA LYS A 21 5.29 -3.74 -15.19
C LYS A 21 4.79 -2.62 -16.10
N MET A 22 3.56 -2.78 -16.59
CA MET A 22 2.94 -1.80 -17.51
C MET A 22 2.86 -0.39 -16.89
N LEU A 23 2.47 -0.31 -15.62
CA LEU A 23 2.55 0.89 -14.80
C LEU A 23 3.72 0.69 -13.83
N THR A 24 4.66 1.63 -13.79
CA THR A 24 5.86 1.51 -12.96
C THR A 24 6.18 2.78 -12.18
N THR A 25 6.82 2.58 -11.03
CA THR A 25 7.44 3.63 -10.22
C THR A 25 8.96 3.42 -10.16
N GLY A 26 9.52 2.58 -11.05
CA GLY A 26 10.88 2.03 -10.95
C GLY A 26 10.93 0.82 -10.02
N GLY A 27 10.41 0.99 -8.80
CA GLY A 27 10.15 -0.07 -7.84
C GLY A 27 9.05 0.35 -6.86
N GLY A 28 8.23 -0.60 -6.43
CA GLY A 28 7.12 -0.32 -5.53
C GLY A 28 5.93 -1.24 -5.73
N GLY A 29 4.83 -0.91 -5.07
CA GLY A 29 3.57 -1.61 -5.20
C GLY A 29 2.44 -0.86 -4.51
N MET A 30 1.24 -1.43 -4.62
CA MET A 30 0.02 -0.87 -4.05
C MET A 30 -0.86 -2.00 -3.55
N LEU A 31 -1.49 -1.78 -2.39
CA LEU A 31 -2.61 -2.57 -1.91
C LEU A 31 -3.88 -1.72 -2.03
N CYS A 32 -4.95 -2.28 -2.56
CA CYS A 32 -6.25 -1.64 -2.62
C CYS A 32 -7.34 -2.54 -2.05
N THR A 33 -8.37 -1.93 -1.48
CA THR A 33 -9.55 -2.62 -0.96
C THR A 33 -10.74 -1.67 -0.92
N ARG A 34 -11.95 -2.22 -0.78
CA ARG A 34 -13.17 -1.45 -0.47
C ARG A 34 -13.45 -1.35 1.02
N ASP A 35 -12.73 -2.11 1.84
CA ASP A 35 -12.87 -2.11 3.28
C ASP A 35 -11.91 -1.09 3.90
N LYS A 36 -12.48 -0.03 4.46
CA LYS A 36 -11.71 1.04 5.09
C LYS A 36 -10.87 0.53 6.27
N SER A 37 -11.39 -0.42 7.05
CA SER A 37 -10.68 -0.95 8.22
C SER A 37 -9.42 -1.72 7.80
N LEU A 38 -9.49 -2.47 6.70
CA LEU A 38 -8.34 -3.17 6.15
C LEU A 38 -7.32 -2.21 5.53
N ALA A 39 -7.77 -1.13 4.90
CA ALA A 39 -6.87 -0.10 4.39
C ALA A 39 -6.09 0.60 5.51
N GLU A 40 -6.78 1.00 6.58
CA GLU A 40 -6.18 1.62 7.76
C GLU A 40 -5.21 0.67 8.48
N ARG A 41 -5.60 -0.60 8.63
CA ARG A 41 -4.74 -1.65 9.21
C ARG A 41 -3.48 -1.87 8.37
N ALA A 42 -3.61 -1.99 7.05
CA ALA A 42 -2.46 -2.18 6.16
C ALA A 42 -1.53 -0.97 6.19
N GLN A 43 -2.08 0.24 6.21
CA GLN A 43 -1.30 1.47 6.34
C GLN A 43 -0.55 1.54 7.68
N TYR A 44 -1.23 1.24 8.80
CA TYR A 44 -0.62 1.19 10.13
C TYR A 44 0.58 0.25 10.15
N LEU A 45 0.40 -0.99 9.69
CA LEU A 45 1.47 -1.98 9.59
C LEU A 45 2.61 -1.52 8.68
N ALA A 46 2.31 -0.95 7.50
CA ALA A 46 3.32 -0.45 6.55
C ALA A 46 4.09 0.78 7.07
N PHE A 47 3.58 1.42 8.12
CA PHE A 47 4.14 2.62 8.74
C PHE A 47 4.76 2.27 10.11
N GLN A 48 5.32 1.07 10.19
CA GLN A 48 6.00 0.50 11.36
C GLN A 48 5.08 0.28 12.57
N ALA A 49 3.76 0.20 12.40
CA ALA A 49 2.81 0.07 13.50
C ALA A 49 3.05 1.12 14.61
N LYS A 50 3.38 2.35 14.20
CA LYS A 50 3.66 3.44 15.13
C LYS A 50 2.34 4.03 15.66
N ALA A 51 2.19 4.05 16.99
CA ALA A 51 1.09 4.71 17.66
C ALA A 51 1.03 6.21 17.30
N PRO A 52 -0.16 6.81 17.20
CA PRO A 52 -0.30 8.24 16.98
C PRO A 52 0.31 9.01 18.16
N GLY A 53 1.11 10.04 17.87
CA GLY A 53 1.77 10.87 18.89
C GLY A 53 3.28 11.05 18.65
N ILE A 54 3.93 11.70 19.62
CA ILE A 54 5.34 12.06 19.52
C ILE A 54 6.24 10.91 20.00
N ASP A 55 5.73 10.02 20.85
CA ASP A 55 6.54 9.15 21.72
C ASP A 55 7.16 7.91 21.04
N TYR A 56 7.17 7.82 19.71
CA TYR A 56 7.77 6.72 18.93
C TYR A 56 7.40 5.32 19.45
N VAL A 57 6.19 5.15 19.97
CA VAL A 57 5.69 3.87 20.46
C VAL A 57 5.26 3.02 19.26
N HIS A 58 5.66 1.75 19.26
CA HIS A 58 5.26 0.75 18.28
C HIS A 58 4.50 -0.36 19.01
N GLU A 59 3.20 -0.50 18.78
CA GLU A 59 2.33 -1.36 19.60
C GLU A 59 2.43 -2.84 19.20
N GLU A 60 2.88 -3.12 17.98
CA GLU A 60 3.05 -4.46 17.44
C GLU A 60 4.11 -4.48 16.34
N LEU A 61 4.34 -5.66 15.75
CA LEU A 61 5.28 -5.80 14.64
C LEU A 61 4.74 -5.15 13.37
N GLY A 62 5.34 -4.00 13.01
CA GLY A 62 5.13 -3.34 11.72
C GLY A 62 6.33 -3.46 10.78
N TYR A 63 6.18 -2.84 9.61
CA TYR A 63 7.14 -2.83 8.52
C TYR A 63 7.35 -1.40 8.01
N ASN A 64 8.45 -1.15 7.30
CA ASN A 64 8.65 0.11 6.59
C ASN A 64 8.44 -0.10 5.09
N PHE A 65 7.19 -0.05 4.65
CA PHE A 65 6.79 -0.29 3.25
C PHE A 65 6.23 0.96 2.57
N LYS A 66 6.50 2.15 3.11
CA LYS A 66 6.11 3.41 2.48
C LYS A 66 6.76 3.57 1.12
N LEU A 67 5.94 3.84 0.11
CA LEU A 67 6.42 4.34 -1.17
C LEU A 67 6.89 5.79 -0.99
N SER A 68 8.09 6.11 -1.45
CA SER A 68 8.60 7.49 -1.36
C SER A 68 7.86 8.41 -2.32
N ASN A 69 7.82 9.71 -2.00
CA ASN A 69 7.18 10.71 -2.85
C ASN A 69 7.79 10.76 -4.27
N VAL A 70 9.10 10.52 -4.38
CA VAL A 70 9.79 10.48 -5.69
C VAL A 70 9.28 9.31 -6.53
N LEU A 71 9.21 8.10 -5.97
CA LEU A 71 8.71 6.93 -6.68
C LEU A 71 7.21 7.10 -7.03
N ALA A 72 6.42 7.67 -6.12
CA ALA A 72 5.02 7.98 -6.39
C ALA A 72 4.84 8.96 -7.57
N ALA A 73 5.71 9.97 -7.68
CA ALA A 73 5.67 10.94 -8.78
C ALA A 73 6.08 10.36 -10.15
N ILE A 74 6.84 9.26 -10.17
CA ILE A 74 7.26 8.60 -11.42
C ILE A 74 6.10 7.85 -12.08
N GLY A 75 5.07 7.45 -11.33
CA GLY A 75 3.99 6.58 -11.78
C GLY A 75 3.48 6.87 -13.18
N ARG A 76 3.84 6.00 -14.14
CA ARG A 76 3.48 6.10 -15.57
C ARG A 76 3.33 4.74 -16.22
#